data_AF-A0A4Y2UF03-F1
#
_entry.id   AF-A0A4Y2UF03-F1
#
_cell.length_a   1.000
_cell.length_b   1.000
_cell.length_c   1.000
_cell.angle_alpha   90.00
_cell.angle_beta   90.00
_cell.angle_gamma   90.00
#
_symmetry.space_group_name_H-M   'P 1'
#
loop_
_entity.id
_entity.type
_entity.pdbx_description
1 polymer ?
#
loop_
_entity_poly.entity_id
_entity_poly.type
_entity_poly.pdbx_seq_one_letter_code
_entity_poly.pdbx_strand_id
1 'polypeptide(L)'
;MKSLAAFAVILISFLFVECKYTPDWKSLDSRPLPSWYDEVKVGIFIHWGVFSVPAFGSEWFWKDWLSNGTMFVDFMNKNFKPNFSYQEFAPQFTAEFYDPDEWAEIFEASGAK
;
A
#
# COMPACT_ATOMS: atom_id res chain seq x y z
N MET A 1 -31.72 -37.14 -25.75
CA MET A 1 -30.54 -37.67 -25.01
C MET A 1 -29.20 -37.00 -25.35
N LYS A 2 -29.02 -36.37 -26.52
CA LYS A 2 -27.74 -35.72 -26.88
C LYS A 2 -27.49 -34.34 -26.23
N SER A 3 -28.53 -33.63 -25.76
CA SER A 3 -28.37 -32.27 -25.19
C SER A 3 -28.20 -32.21 -23.66
N LEU A 4 -28.59 -33.25 -22.91
CA LEU A 4 -28.35 -33.32 -21.46
C LEU A 4 -26.87 -33.57 -21.13
N ALA A 5 -26.17 -34.31 -21.99
CA ALA A 5 -24.74 -34.58 -21.83
C ALA A 5 -23.90 -33.29 -21.99
N ALA A 6 -24.28 -32.39 -22.91
CA ALA A 6 -23.56 -31.13 -23.13
C ALA A 6 -23.69 -30.16 -21.94
N PHE A 7 -24.84 -30.15 -21.26
CA PHE A 7 -25.06 -29.30 -20.08
C PHE A 7 -24.31 -29.80 -18.84
N ALA A 8 -24.20 -31.12 -18.67
CA ALA A 8 -23.44 -31.72 -17.56
C ALA A 8 -21.92 -31.45 -17.67
N VAL A 9 -21.36 -31.45 -18.90
CA VAL A 9 -19.93 -31.17 -19.13
C VAL A 9 -19.58 -29.71 -18.80
N ILE A 10 -20.47 -28.76 -19.10
CA ILE A 10 -20.27 -27.34 -18.77
C ILE A 10 -20.33 -27.12 -17.24
N LEU A 11 -21.21 -27.83 -16.52
CA LEU A 11 -21.31 -27.71 -15.06
C LEU A 11 -20.08 -28.24 -14.31
N ILE A 12 -19.43 -29.29 -14.83
CA ILE A 12 -18.21 -29.88 -14.24
C ILE A 12 -16.99 -28.96 -14.43
N SER A 13 -17.00 -28.12 -15.47
CA SER A 13 -15.90 -27.21 -15.82
C SER A 13 -15.75 -26.03 -14.84
N PHE A 14 -16.80 -25.70 -14.08
CA PHE A 14 -16.80 -24.59 -13.11
C PHE A 14 -16.40 -25.00 -11.68
N LEU A 15 -16.17 -26.29 -11.40
CA LEU A 15 -15.93 -26.79 -10.04
C LEU A 15 -14.46 -26.90 -9.65
N PHE A 16 -13.53 -26.58 -10.54
CA PHE A 16 -12.10 -26.63 -10.24
C PHE A 16 -11.44 -25.27 -10.45
N VAL A 17 -11.68 -24.35 -9.52
CA VAL A 17 -10.66 -23.33 -9.23
C VAL A 17 -9.57 -24.07 -8.45
N GLU A 18 -8.57 -24.58 -9.16
CA GLU A 18 -7.43 -25.24 -8.54
C GLU A 18 -6.58 -24.17 -7.83
N CYS A 19 -6.90 -23.94 -6.56
CA CYS A 19 -6.12 -23.05 -5.73
C CYS A 19 -4.80 -23.75 -5.41
N LYS A 20 -3.72 -23.31 -6.06
CA LYS A 20 -2.36 -23.86 -5.94
C LYS A 20 -1.87 -23.99 -4.49
N TYR A 21 -2.43 -23.21 -3.55
CA TYR A 21 -2.07 -23.20 -2.14
C TYR A 21 -3.31 -23.30 -1.24
N THR A 22 -3.22 -24.04 -0.14
CA THR A 22 -4.22 -24.12 0.93
C THR A 22 -3.85 -23.16 2.07
N PRO A 23 -4.82 -22.71 2.91
CA PRO A 23 -4.58 -21.74 3.98
C PRO A 23 -3.92 -22.38 5.23
N ASP A 24 -2.90 -23.19 5.02
CA ASP A 24 -2.08 -23.81 6.07
C ASP A 24 -0.59 -23.58 5.79
N TRP A 25 0.21 -23.54 6.85
CA TRP A 25 1.62 -23.22 6.77
C TRP A 25 2.41 -24.14 5.85
N LYS A 26 2.11 -25.45 5.88
CA LYS A 26 2.82 -26.43 5.05
C LYS A 26 2.64 -26.12 3.57
N SER A 27 1.44 -25.70 3.16
CA SER A 27 1.18 -25.28 1.79
C SER A 27 1.80 -23.92 1.47
N LEU A 28 1.60 -22.91 2.32
CA LEU A 28 2.07 -21.55 2.06
C LEU A 28 3.60 -21.44 2.06
N ASP A 29 4.31 -22.22 2.86
CA ASP A 29 5.77 -22.23 2.92
C ASP A 29 6.40 -22.98 1.73
N SER A 30 5.60 -23.76 0.99
CA SER A 30 6.04 -24.40 -0.26
C SER A 30 6.13 -23.43 -1.45
N ARG A 31 5.73 -22.17 -1.27
CA ARG A 31 5.83 -21.12 -2.29
C ARG A 31 7.29 -20.82 -2.60
N PRO A 32 7.78 -21.07 -3.82
CA PRO A 32 9.14 -20.69 -4.17
C PRO A 32 9.26 -19.17 -4.22
N LEU A 33 10.44 -18.65 -3.86
CA LEU A 33 10.78 -17.26 -4.11
C LEU A 33 10.77 -17.02 -5.64
N PRO A 34 9.99 -16.06 -6.17
CA PRO A 34 10.01 -15.76 -7.59
C PRO A 34 11.40 -15.28 -8.03
N SER A 35 11.89 -15.77 -9.18
CA SER A 35 13.24 -15.44 -9.65
C SER A 35 13.42 -13.94 -9.89
N TRP A 36 12.39 -13.24 -10.38
CA TRP A 36 12.47 -11.78 -10.57
C TRP A 36 12.78 -11.05 -9.26
N TYR A 37 12.24 -11.50 -8.11
CA TYR A 37 12.49 -10.87 -6.82
C TYR A 37 13.89 -11.24 -6.29
N ASP A 38 14.30 -12.49 -6.51
CA ASP A 38 15.65 -12.93 -6.11
C ASP A 38 16.74 -12.28 -6.97
N GLU A 39 16.50 -12.04 -8.25
CA GLU A 39 17.46 -11.44 -9.18
C GLU A 39 17.66 -9.94 -8.91
N VAL A 40 16.61 -9.22 -8.50
CA VAL A 40 16.70 -7.80 -8.11
C VAL A 40 17.28 -7.65 -6.71
N LYS A 41 18.08 -6.61 -6.49
CA LYS A 41 18.82 -6.41 -5.22
C LYS A 41 18.49 -5.09 -4.52
N VAL A 42 17.87 -4.16 -5.24
CA VAL A 42 17.55 -2.81 -4.74
C VAL A 42 16.16 -2.46 -5.25
N GLY A 43 15.29 -2.07 -4.32
CA GLY A 43 13.97 -1.52 -4.59
C GLY A 43 13.74 -0.24 -3.78
N ILE A 44 12.77 0.57 -4.19
CA ILE A 44 12.40 1.81 -3.52
C ILE A 44 11.04 1.65 -2.85
N PHE A 45 10.95 2.09 -1.60
CA PHE A 45 9.70 2.15 -0.85
C PHE A 45 9.44 3.58 -0.37
N ILE A 46 8.20 4.02 -0.42
CA ILE A 46 7.82 5.42 -0.24
C ILE A 46 6.78 5.51 0.87
N HIS A 47 7.10 6.28 1.92
CA HIS A 47 6.15 6.66 2.96
C HIS A 47 5.55 8.01 2.60
N TRP A 48 4.41 7.99 1.93
CA TRP A 48 3.72 9.19 1.49
C TRP A 48 2.21 9.05 1.70
N GLY A 49 1.61 10.04 2.35
CA GLY A 49 0.19 10.04 2.68
C GLY A 49 -0.21 11.28 3.46
N VAL A 50 -1.37 11.23 4.11
CA VAL A 50 -1.92 12.38 4.87
C VAL A 50 -0.94 12.91 5.93
N PHE A 51 -0.15 12.04 6.55
CA PHE A 51 0.88 12.44 7.52
C PHE A 51 1.98 13.32 6.91
N SER A 52 2.16 13.31 5.58
CA SER A 52 3.11 14.16 4.88
C SER A 52 2.64 15.60 4.75
N VAL A 53 1.34 15.89 4.88
CA VAL A 53 0.77 17.25 4.80
C VAL A 53 1.36 18.22 5.83
N PRO A 54 1.39 17.91 7.14
CA PRO A 54 2.03 18.80 8.12
C PRO A 54 3.56 18.89 7.97
N ALA A 55 4.19 17.97 7.21
CA ALA A 55 5.64 17.92 6.97
C ALA A 55 6.49 18.06 8.25
N PHE A 56 6.06 17.42 9.33
CA PHE A 56 6.67 17.55 10.66
C PHE A 56 6.82 16.20 11.35
N GLY A 57 7.99 15.96 11.95
CA GLY A 57 8.30 14.68 12.60
C GLY A 57 8.46 13.54 11.60
N SER A 58 7.53 12.58 11.61
CA SER A 58 7.57 11.35 10.79
C SER A 58 6.15 10.91 10.41
N GLU A 59 6.02 9.73 9.79
CA GLU A 59 4.74 9.08 9.51
C GLU A 59 3.91 8.80 10.77
N TRP A 60 4.53 8.82 11.96
CA TRP A 60 3.88 8.68 13.26
C TRP A 60 3.27 9.96 13.81
N PHE A 61 3.32 11.07 13.07
CA PHE A 61 2.84 12.40 13.51
C PHE A 61 1.53 12.36 14.29
N TRP A 62 0.52 11.64 13.79
CA TRP A 62 -0.78 11.57 14.45
C TRP A 62 -0.69 10.91 15.83
N LYS A 63 0.05 9.80 15.96
CA LYS A 63 0.23 9.11 17.24
C LYS A 63 0.98 9.99 18.23
N ASP A 64 2.05 10.64 17.79
CA ASP A 64 2.89 11.44 18.67
C ASP A 64 2.17 12.70 19.14
N TRP A 65 1.36 13.29 18.28
CA TRP A 65 0.45 14.36 18.65
C TRP A 65 -0.63 13.90 19.64
N LEU A 66 -1.30 12.76 19.40
CA LEU A 66 -2.28 12.18 20.32
C LEU A 66 -1.67 11.80 21.68
N SER A 67 -0.40 11.43 21.70
CA SER A 67 0.34 11.09 22.92
C SER A 67 0.81 12.32 23.70
N ASN A 68 0.34 13.52 23.33
CA ASN A 68 0.72 14.81 23.93
C ASN A 68 2.23 15.08 23.91
N GLY A 69 2.93 14.67 22.85
CA GLY A 69 4.33 15.07 22.65
C GLY A 69 4.41 16.60 22.55
N THR A 70 5.12 17.26 23.49
CA THR A 70 5.13 18.72 23.64
C THR A 70 5.40 19.45 22.32
N MET A 71 6.40 18.99 21.57
CA MET A 71 6.77 19.58 20.28
C MET A 71 5.66 19.49 19.22
N PHE A 72 4.88 18.40 19.18
CA PHE A 72 3.79 18.21 18.23
C PHE A 72 2.58 19.07 18.61
N VAL A 73 2.26 19.14 19.91
CA VAL A 73 1.18 20.00 20.42
C VAL A 73 1.51 21.47 20.14
N ASP A 74 2.73 21.92 20.42
CA ASP A 74 3.18 23.28 20.15
C ASP A 74 3.15 23.61 18.65
N PHE A 75 3.60 22.67 17.81
CA PHE A 75 3.51 22.81 16.36
C PHE A 75 2.05 22.97 15.91
N MET A 76 1.13 22.16 16.43
CA MET A 76 -0.29 22.25 16.06
C MET A 76 -0.92 23.56 16.52
N ASN A 77 -0.67 23.99 17.75
CA ASN A 77 -1.19 25.25 18.30
C ASN A 77 -0.66 26.49 17.55
N LYS A 78 0.57 26.41 17.03
CA LYS A 78 1.20 27.52 16.31
C LYS A 78 0.70 27.66 14.87
N ASN A 79 0.44 26.54 14.19
CA ASN A 79 0.24 26.52 12.73
C ASN A 79 -1.22 26.27 12.31
N PHE A 80 -2.05 25.72 13.19
CA PHE A 80 -3.44 25.34 12.86
C PHE A 80 -4.43 25.96 13.84
N LYS A 81 -5.68 26.09 13.39
CA LYS A 81 -6.78 26.63 14.21
C LYS A 81 -7.02 25.77 15.46
N PRO A 82 -7.57 26.34 16.54
CA PRO A 82 -8.02 25.55 17.68
C PRO A 82 -9.00 24.45 17.26
N ASN A 83 -8.96 23.30 17.95
CA ASN A 83 -9.77 22.11 17.69
C ASN A 83 -9.58 21.48 16.29
N PHE A 84 -8.49 21.80 15.59
CA PHE A 84 -8.11 21.07 14.38
C PHE A 84 -7.94 19.58 14.69
N SER A 85 -8.47 18.72 13.82
CA SER A 85 -8.35 17.26 13.90
C SER A 85 -7.42 16.72 12.81
N TYR A 86 -6.79 15.58 13.04
CA TYR A 86 -5.89 14.97 12.05
C TYR A 86 -6.58 14.70 10.70
N GLN A 87 -7.88 14.36 10.72
CA GLN A 87 -8.69 14.11 9.52
C GLN A 87 -8.84 15.35 8.64
N GLU A 88 -8.73 16.55 9.20
CA GLU A 88 -8.78 17.80 8.42
C GLU A 88 -7.55 18.00 7.53
N PHE A 89 -6.48 17.19 7.69
CA PHE A 89 -5.38 17.13 6.72
C PHE A 89 -5.74 16.35 5.45
N ALA A 90 -6.71 15.41 5.51
CA ALA A 90 -7.05 14.57 4.36
C ALA A 90 -7.43 15.37 3.09
N PRO A 91 -8.31 16.39 3.13
CA PRO A 91 -8.61 17.19 1.93
C PRO A 91 -7.45 18.08 1.48
N GLN A 92 -6.42 18.28 2.32
CA GLN A 92 -5.23 19.07 1.98
C GLN A 92 -4.13 18.21 1.31
N PHE A 93 -4.25 16.88 1.37
CA PHE A 93 -3.36 15.98 0.64
C PHE A 93 -3.77 15.93 -0.84
N THR A 94 -3.48 17.01 -1.57
CA THR A 94 -3.90 17.20 -2.97
C THR A 94 -2.96 16.56 -3.98
N ALA A 95 -1.71 16.31 -3.59
CA ALA A 95 -0.66 15.83 -4.50
C ALA A 95 -0.50 16.74 -5.75
N GLU A 96 -0.63 18.06 -5.57
CA GLU A 96 -0.75 19.03 -6.69
C GLU A 96 0.40 18.97 -7.70
N PHE A 97 1.62 18.65 -7.26
CA PHE A 97 2.81 18.51 -8.11
C PHE A 97 3.26 17.07 -8.31
N TYR A 98 2.40 16.09 -8.03
CA TYR A 98 2.75 14.69 -8.21
C TYR A 98 2.73 14.32 -9.69
N ASP A 99 3.91 14.00 -10.21
CA ASP A 99 4.10 13.38 -11.52
C ASP A 99 4.60 11.94 -11.34
N PRO A 100 3.77 10.92 -11.63
CA PRO A 100 4.17 9.53 -11.50
C PRO A 100 5.23 9.10 -12.52
N ASP A 101 5.27 9.74 -13.70
CA ASP A 101 6.23 9.40 -14.76
C ASP A 101 7.61 9.93 -14.38
N GLU A 102 7.70 11.17 -13.87
CA GLU A 102 8.96 11.73 -13.33
C GLU A 102 9.52 10.85 -12.20
N TRP A 103 8.66 10.38 -11.30
CA TRP A 103 9.08 9.46 -10.23
C TRP A 103 9.61 8.15 -10.79
N ALA A 104 8.90 7.53 -11.73
CA ALA A 104 9.32 6.29 -12.36
C ALA A 104 10.67 6.43 -13.08
N GLU A 105 10.88 7.53 -13.81
CA GLU A 105 12.15 7.85 -14.48
C GLU A 105 13.31 7.95 -13.47
N ILE A 106 13.09 8.63 -12.34
CA ILE A 106 14.10 8.76 -11.29
C ILE A 106 14.40 7.38 -10.64
N PHE A 107 13.37 6.57 -10.39
CA PHE A 107 13.56 5.25 -9.78
C PHE A 107 14.30 4.30 -10.72
N GLU A 108 13.96 4.29 -12.01
CA GLU A 108 14.70 3.54 -13.01
C GLU A 108 16.16 4.02 -13.10
N ALA A 109 16.38 5.34 -13.15
CA ALA A 109 17.71 5.93 -13.20
C ALA A 109 18.58 5.61 -11.97
N SER A 110 17.95 5.37 -10.81
CA SER A 110 18.65 4.91 -9.60
C SER A 110 19.14 3.45 -9.68
N GLY A 111 18.65 2.68 -10.64
CA GLY A 111 18.92 1.24 -10.80
C GLY A 111 18.03 0.33 -9.95
N ALA A 112 17.01 0.88 -9.30
CA ALA A 112 16.00 0.09 -8.57
C ALA A 112 15.15 -0.74 -9.54
N LYS A 113 14.66 -1.89 -9.07
CA LYS A 113 13.81 -2.81 -9.84
C LYS A 113 12.73 -3.47 -8.98
#